data_AF-A0AAQ4DJN0-F1
#
_entry.id   AF-A0AAQ4DJN0-F1
#
_cell.length_a   1.000
_cell.length_b   1.000
_cell.length_c   1.000
_cell.angle_alpha   90.00
_cell.angle_beta   90.00
_cell.angle_gamma   90.00
#
_symmetry.space_group_name_H-M   'P 1'
#
loop_
_entity.id
_entity.type
_entity.pdbx_description
1 polymer ?
#
loop_
_entity_poly.entity_id
_entity_poly.type
_entity_poly.pdbx_seq_one_letter_code
_entity_poly.pdbx_strand_id
1 'polypeptide(L)'
;MPSHSEVCRAPSGIPAPLWESYGTVDLSHNFNDSTIYWDDDGYYRLNVTIYNSTREGWFQEDIIENVIHGGTHLDSPVHFYKDGWDATQIPLERLLFLPVARVDVRDKVALNSEYLLSTDDILNWEERHGRLPSGCLFVVHTGQSKHWPNRTAYMGIDANGEKHFPAMTPESASFLATERSVFGVGIDTPSVDAATVDTAHRAVSEANIFILENLVRLEQGPSPLPLKLLSKWEGEVDSMGKDEKVVLCLASSSSIKRCGGPFVPPEKIVDISYSFNNRTVFWEDDVKFRLNVTRTGSTTEDWYQADHFLLPMRGGTYMDAPIHFAPGKWSASQIPLERQLFLPIVLVDVERQASEQAAYQLSVDDLEHWEEQHGRIPNGALVVARTGRSKVT
;
A
#
# COMPACT_ATOMS: atom_id res chain seq x y z
N MET A 1 -41.67 -6.12 40.00
CA MET A 1 -41.61 -5.84 38.56
C MET A 1 -40.15 -5.73 38.14
N PRO A 2 -39.68 -6.60 37.25
CA PRO A 2 -38.65 -6.23 36.29
C PRO A 2 -39.18 -6.48 34.86
N SER A 3 -39.14 -5.45 34.02
CA SER A 3 -39.56 -5.51 32.62
C SER A 3 -38.43 -6.00 31.72
N HIS A 4 -38.72 -7.10 31.04
CA HIS A 4 -38.33 -7.49 29.69
C HIS A 4 -36.99 -6.99 29.12
N SER A 5 -36.12 -7.99 28.89
CA SER A 5 -35.10 -8.04 27.86
C SER A 5 -35.65 -7.63 26.48
N GLU A 6 -35.13 -6.56 25.90
CA GLU A 6 -35.19 -6.34 24.46
C GLU A 6 -33.94 -6.94 23.82
N VAL A 7 -34.16 -8.09 23.17
CA VAL A 7 -33.24 -8.63 22.17
C VAL A 7 -33.36 -7.74 20.95
N CYS A 8 -32.32 -6.96 20.65
CA CYS A 8 -32.19 -6.25 19.39
C CYS A 8 -32.12 -7.27 18.25
N ARG A 9 -33.23 -7.46 17.52
CA ARG A 9 -33.20 -8.08 16.19
C ARG A 9 -32.64 -7.06 15.21
N ALA A 10 -31.53 -7.38 14.57
CA ALA A 10 -31.05 -6.62 13.41
C ALA A 10 -32.09 -6.73 12.27
N PRO A 11 -32.39 -5.65 11.52
CA PRO A 11 -33.23 -5.72 10.34
C PRO A 11 -32.54 -6.57 9.27
N SER A 12 -33.33 -7.31 8.50
CA SER A 12 -32.91 -7.92 7.24
C SER A 12 -32.50 -6.81 6.26
N GLY A 13 -31.20 -6.65 6.09
CA GLY A 13 -30.55 -5.72 5.19
C GLY A 13 -29.05 -5.89 5.37
N ILE A 14 -28.27 -5.79 4.28
CA ILE A 14 -26.81 -5.82 4.35
C ILE A 14 -26.38 -4.78 5.40
N PRO A 15 -25.64 -5.17 6.47
CA PRO A 15 -25.23 -4.22 7.50
C PRO A 15 -24.54 -3.02 6.86
N ALA A 16 -24.81 -1.82 7.39
CA ALA A 16 -24.02 -0.65 7.03
C ALA A 16 -22.52 -1.02 7.19
N PRO A 17 -21.66 -0.66 6.24
CA PRO A 17 -20.29 -1.13 6.26
C PRO A 17 -19.59 -0.73 7.56
N LEU A 18 -18.82 -1.65 8.15
CA LEU A 18 -18.15 -1.50 9.45
C LEU A 18 -17.28 -0.24 9.60
N TRP A 19 -16.98 0.47 8.52
CA TRP A 19 -16.03 1.59 8.45
C TRP A 19 -16.67 2.97 8.49
N GLU A 20 -18.00 3.13 8.41
CA GLU A 20 -18.65 4.44 8.63
C GLU A 20 -18.33 5.00 10.04
N SER A 21 -17.82 4.17 10.96
CA SER A 21 -17.37 4.53 12.31
C SER A 21 -15.85 4.75 12.46
N TYR A 22 -15.03 4.58 11.42
CA TYR A 22 -13.57 4.68 11.50
C TYR A 22 -13.05 5.75 10.53
N GLY A 23 -12.23 6.69 11.03
CA GLY A 23 -11.55 7.65 10.16
C GLY A 23 -10.42 6.97 9.39
N THR A 24 -10.03 7.52 8.24
CA THR A 24 -8.83 7.06 7.51
C THR A 24 -7.75 8.14 7.54
N VAL A 25 -6.50 7.72 7.54
CA VAL A 25 -5.29 8.54 7.49
C VAL A 25 -4.43 7.95 6.38
N ASP A 26 -4.21 8.75 5.34
CA ASP A 26 -3.21 8.44 4.33
C ASP A 26 -1.81 8.59 4.96
N LEU A 27 -0.93 7.61 4.86
CA LEU A 27 0.46 7.69 5.34
C LEU A 27 1.46 7.85 4.20
N SER A 28 0.99 8.13 2.98
CA SER A 28 1.83 8.26 1.80
C SER A 28 2.02 9.70 1.33
N HIS A 29 3.21 9.97 0.82
CA HIS A 29 3.51 11.12 -0.02
C HIS A 29 2.98 10.89 -1.45
N ASN A 30 2.56 11.96 -2.12
CA ASN A 30 2.21 11.89 -3.53
C ASN A 30 3.46 11.66 -4.39
N PHE A 31 3.38 10.74 -5.34
CA PHE A 31 4.35 10.65 -6.43
C PHE A 31 4.15 11.81 -7.41
N ASN A 32 5.22 12.56 -7.65
CA ASN A 32 5.34 13.67 -8.61
C ASN A 32 6.83 14.04 -8.81
N ASP A 33 7.12 15.10 -9.56
CA ASP A 33 8.48 15.57 -9.84
C ASP A 33 9.27 16.01 -8.60
N SER A 34 8.62 16.18 -7.45
CA SER A 34 9.26 16.47 -6.14
C SER A 34 9.43 15.21 -5.28
N THR A 35 9.19 14.02 -5.84
CA THR A 35 9.46 12.75 -5.14
C THR A 35 10.95 12.65 -4.85
N ILE A 36 11.27 12.31 -3.61
CA ILE A 36 12.64 12.10 -3.16
C ILE A 36 12.96 10.60 -3.30
N TYR A 37 14.14 10.33 -3.86
CA TYR A 37 14.74 9.00 -4.04
C TYR A 37 16.04 8.89 -3.24
N TRP A 38 16.52 7.66 -2.99
CA TRP A 38 17.80 7.48 -2.30
C TRP A 38 18.96 8.18 -3.04
N ASP A 39 19.13 7.85 -4.31
CA ASP A 39 20.13 8.43 -5.19
C ASP A 39 19.58 9.64 -5.97
N ASP A 40 20.48 10.48 -6.48
CA ASP A 40 20.12 11.68 -7.25
C ASP A 40 19.64 11.35 -8.68
N ASP A 41 19.78 10.10 -9.12
CA ASP A 41 19.35 9.63 -10.44
C ASP A 41 17.95 9.00 -10.46
N GLY A 42 17.31 8.84 -9.30
CA GLY A 42 15.91 8.42 -9.21
C GLY A 42 14.96 9.44 -9.83
N TYR A 43 13.89 8.96 -10.45
CA TYR A 43 12.96 9.81 -11.20
C TYR A 43 11.52 9.31 -11.13
N TYR A 44 10.60 10.26 -11.18
CA TYR A 44 9.20 10.04 -11.51
C TYR A 44 8.93 10.71 -12.86
N ARG A 45 8.26 10.01 -13.77
CA ARG A 45 7.73 10.61 -14.99
C ARG A 45 6.29 10.18 -15.19
N LEU A 46 5.42 11.16 -15.38
CA LEU A 46 4.05 10.97 -15.83
C LEU A 46 3.93 11.53 -17.24
N ASN A 47 3.78 10.65 -18.23
CA ASN A 47 3.52 11.04 -19.60
C ASN A 47 2.01 11.01 -19.85
N VAL A 48 1.41 12.17 -20.05
CA VAL A 48 -0.03 12.35 -20.24
C VAL A 48 -0.31 12.64 -21.71
N THR A 49 -1.13 11.81 -22.33
CA THR A 49 -1.64 12.01 -23.69
C THR A 49 -3.14 12.29 -23.63
N ILE A 50 -3.55 13.48 -24.08
CA ILE A 50 -4.97 13.88 -24.13
C ILE A 50 -5.48 13.69 -25.54
N TYR A 51 -6.49 12.85 -25.69
CA TYR A 51 -7.23 12.65 -26.91
C TYR A 51 -8.47 13.54 -26.87
N ASN A 52 -8.66 14.34 -27.92
CA ASN A 52 -9.81 15.22 -28.06
C ASN A 52 -10.20 15.29 -29.54
N SER A 53 -10.64 14.16 -30.08
CA SER A 53 -11.05 14.05 -31.47
C SER A 53 -12.58 14.10 -31.57
N THR A 54 -13.08 14.60 -32.71
CA THR A 54 -14.52 14.60 -32.99
C THR A 54 -15.12 13.20 -33.16
N ARG A 55 -14.27 12.15 -33.27
CA ARG A 55 -14.67 10.77 -33.55
C ARG A 55 -14.62 9.86 -32.32
N GLU A 56 -13.64 10.05 -31.45
CA GLU A 56 -13.37 9.18 -30.29
C GLU A 56 -13.78 9.82 -28.96
N GLY A 57 -14.16 11.10 -28.97
CA GLY A 57 -14.47 11.85 -27.76
C GLY A 57 -13.21 12.30 -27.03
N TRP A 58 -13.39 12.76 -25.80
CA TRP A 58 -12.29 13.18 -24.94
C TRP A 58 -11.89 12.03 -24.01
N PHE A 59 -10.60 11.68 -23.98
CA PHE A 59 -10.04 10.78 -22.97
C PHE A 59 -8.56 11.08 -22.68
N GLN A 60 -8.07 10.69 -21.50
CA GLN A 60 -6.69 10.90 -21.06
C GLN A 60 -5.96 9.57 -20.87
N GLU A 61 -4.82 9.38 -21.53
CA GLU A 61 -3.95 8.23 -21.35
C GLU A 61 -2.69 8.61 -20.59
N ASP A 62 -2.36 7.82 -19.56
CA ASP A 62 -1.23 8.08 -18.68
C ASP A 62 -0.25 6.90 -18.71
N ILE A 63 1.05 7.21 -18.81
CA ILE A 63 2.15 6.27 -18.65
C ILE A 63 3.03 6.75 -17.49
N ILE A 64 3.30 5.85 -16.55
CA ILE A 64 4.16 6.12 -15.40
C ILE A 64 5.51 5.43 -15.61
N GLU A 65 6.60 6.17 -15.43
CA GLU A 65 7.96 5.64 -15.31
C GLU A 65 8.49 6.00 -13.92
N ASN A 66 8.97 5.02 -13.14
CA ASN A 66 9.39 5.25 -11.76
C ASN A 66 10.42 4.22 -11.27
N VAL A 67 11.23 4.61 -10.29
CA VAL A 67 12.07 3.70 -9.47
C VAL A 67 11.23 3.14 -8.32
N ILE A 68 11.40 1.85 -8.00
CA ILE A 68 10.58 1.17 -6.98
C ILE A 68 10.82 1.69 -5.56
N HIS A 69 12.06 2.06 -5.21
CA HIS A 69 12.47 2.61 -3.91
C HIS A 69 12.48 4.13 -3.94
N GLY A 70 11.30 4.73 -4.10
CA GLY A 70 11.12 6.17 -4.17
C GLY A 70 9.83 6.59 -3.50
N GLY A 71 9.79 7.80 -2.91
CA GLY A 71 8.60 8.23 -2.18
C GLY A 71 8.25 7.28 -1.02
N THR A 72 6.99 7.27 -0.61
CA THR A 72 6.51 6.25 0.32
C THR A 72 6.40 4.91 -0.42
N HIS A 73 7.16 3.91 0.03
CA HIS A 73 7.28 2.63 -0.66
C HIS A 73 7.39 1.46 0.33
N LEU A 74 7.33 0.24 -0.21
CA LEU A 74 7.58 -0.99 0.54
C LEU A 74 8.86 -1.63 0.01
N ASP A 75 9.74 -2.01 0.92
CA ASP A 75 10.84 -2.92 0.60
C ASP A 75 10.39 -4.33 0.92
N SER A 76 10.41 -5.15 -0.11
CA SER A 76 10.13 -6.58 0.05
C SER A 76 11.35 -7.28 0.63
N PRO A 77 11.20 -8.40 1.36
CA PRO A 77 12.35 -9.11 1.91
C PRO A 77 13.42 -9.48 0.87
N VAL A 78 13.07 -9.69 -0.41
CA VAL A 78 14.08 -9.91 -1.47
C VAL A 78 15.04 -8.73 -1.65
N HIS A 79 14.64 -7.51 -1.29
CA HIS A 79 15.45 -6.30 -1.43
C HIS A 79 16.86 -6.45 -0.85
N PHE A 80 16.97 -7.01 0.36
CA PHE A 80 18.24 -7.25 1.06
C PHE A 80 18.48 -8.71 1.45
N TYR A 81 17.57 -9.62 1.12
CA TYR A 81 17.76 -11.05 1.35
C TYR A 81 17.35 -11.86 0.12
N LYS A 82 18.33 -12.36 -0.63
CA LYS A 82 18.13 -13.09 -1.91
C LYS A 82 17.07 -14.19 -1.86
N ASP A 83 16.91 -14.87 -0.73
CA ASP A 83 15.98 -16.00 -0.54
C ASP A 83 14.65 -15.56 0.08
N GLY A 84 14.52 -14.28 0.42
CA GLY A 84 13.34 -13.65 1.00
C GLY A 84 12.18 -13.55 0.02
N TRP A 85 11.00 -13.25 0.57
CA TRP A 85 9.82 -12.98 -0.20
C TRP A 85 9.99 -11.77 -1.09
N ASP A 86 9.66 -11.98 -2.35
CA ASP A 86 9.28 -10.90 -3.22
C ASP A 86 7.92 -10.33 -2.77
N ALA A 87 7.54 -9.18 -3.30
CA ALA A 87 6.36 -8.49 -2.83
C ALA A 87 5.03 -9.24 -3.16
N THR A 88 5.02 -10.12 -4.16
CA THR A 88 3.89 -11.02 -4.51
C THR A 88 3.78 -12.20 -3.55
N GLN A 89 4.89 -12.60 -2.95
CA GLN A 89 4.99 -13.71 -2.02
C GLN A 89 4.60 -13.34 -0.59
N ILE A 90 4.53 -12.04 -0.25
CA ILE A 90 4.05 -11.58 1.06
C ILE A 90 2.56 -11.92 1.19
N PRO A 91 2.14 -12.73 2.21
CA PRO A 91 0.74 -13.05 2.42
C PRO A 91 -0.10 -11.79 2.69
N LEU A 92 -1.32 -11.72 2.14
CA LEU A 92 -2.19 -10.55 2.30
C LEU A 92 -2.57 -10.27 3.75
N GLU A 93 -2.68 -11.32 4.58
CA GLU A 93 -2.92 -11.22 6.01
C GLU A 93 -1.74 -10.54 6.74
N ARG A 94 -0.56 -10.50 6.12
CA ARG A 94 0.59 -9.74 6.60
C ARG A 94 0.62 -8.30 6.11
N LEU A 95 -0.24 -7.89 5.17
CA LEU A 95 -0.28 -6.53 4.62
C LEU A 95 -1.53 -5.74 5.00
N LEU A 96 -2.61 -6.45 5.31
CA LEU A 96 -3.93 -5.86 5.50
C LEU A 96 -4.43 -6.08 6.94
N PHE A 97 -5.00 -5.02 7.50
CA PHE A 97 -5.66 -5.03 8.81
C PHE A 97 -4.73 -5.32 9.99
N LEU A 98 -3.47 -4.90 9.88
CA LEU A 98 -2.45 -5.12 10.90
C LEU A 98 -2.64 -4.21 12.10
N PRO A 99 -2.47 -4.69 13.35
CA PRO A 99 -2.25 -3.80 14.48
C PRO A 99 -1.01 -2.94 14.22
N VAL A 100 -1.07 -1.65 14.51
CA VAL A 100 0.09 -0.75 14.40
C VAL A 100 0.63 -0.43 15.79
N ALA A 101 1.92 -0.68 16.03
CA ALA A 101 2.62 -0.24 17.23
C ALA A 101 3.55 0.94 16.89
N ARG A 102 3.09 2.17 17.17
CA ARG A 102 3.88 3.39 16.90
C ARG A 102 4.75 3.76 18.09
N VAL A 103 6.08 3.76 17.92
CA VAL A 103 7.06 4.29 18.87
C VAL A 103 7.48 5.69 18.43
N ASP A 104 7.17 6.69 19.27
CA ASP A 104 7.50 8.09 19.02
C ASP A 104 8.84 8.44 19.67
N VAL A 105 9.82 8.83 18.86
CA VAL A 105 11.16 9.23 19.28
C VAL A 105 11.48 10.69 18.93
N ARG A 106 10.49 11.49 18.54
CA ARG A 106 10.68 12.89 18.12
C ARG A 106 11.43 13.73 19.15
N ASP A 107 11.14 13.54 20.43
CA ASP A 107 11.82 14.27 21.52
C ASP A 107 13.33 13.94 21.57
N LYS A 108 13.70 12.70 21.22
CA LYS A 108 15.11 12.27 21.15
C LYS A 108 15.79 12.76 19.88
N VAL A 109 15.07 12.70 18.75
CA VAL A 109 15.52 13.26 17.46
C VAL A 109 15.75 14.77 17.56
N ALA A 110 14.94 15.49 18.33
CA ALA A 110 15.13 16.92 18.58
C ALA A 110 16.43 17.24 19.33
N LEU A 111 16.98 16.28 20.09
CA LEU A 111 18.26 16.41 20.82
C LEU A 111 19.45 15.89 19.99
N ASN A 112 19.21 14.90 19.12
CA ASN A 112 20.18 14.33 18.21
C ASN A 112 19.49 14.00 16.88
N SER A 113 19.79 14.76 15.82
CA SER A 113 19.18 14.57 14.50
C SER A 113 19.52 13.23 13.84
N GLU A 114 20.51 12.51 14.36
CA GLU A 114 20.90 11.16 13.93
C GLU A 114 20.54 10.10 14.99
N TYR A 115 19.51 10.36 15.81
CA TYR A 115 19.11 9.42 16.85
C TYR A 115 18.73 8.07 16.25
N LEU A 116 19.33 7.00 16.76
CA LEU A 116 19.00 5.63 16.40
C LEU A 116 18.05 5.04 17.44
N LEU A 117 16.87 4.58 17.00
CA LEU A 117 15.93 3.85 17.85
C LEU A 117 16.62 2.63 18.45
N SER A 118 16.64 2.54 19.78
CA SER A 118 17.28 1.44 20.50
C SER A 118 16.28 0.36 20.92
N THR A 119 16.79 -0.81 21.30
CA THR A 119 15.95 -1.87 21.92
C THR A 119 15.25 -1.37 23.19
N ASP A 120 15.89 -0.48 23.96
CA ASP A 120 15.27 0.12 25.14
C ASP A 120 14.05 0.97 24.80
N ASP A 121 14.03 1.64 23.65
CA ASP A 121 12.82 2.38 23.19
C ASP A 121 11.62 1.45 23.01
N ILE A 122 11.88 0.26 22.44
CA ILE A 122 10.88 -0.77 22.22
C ILE A 122 10.39 -1.31 23.57
N LEU A 123 11.30 -1.66 24.47
CA LEU A 123 10.95 -2.19 25.79
C LEU A 123 10.18 -1.16 26.65
N ASN A 124 10.58 0.12 26.61
CA ASN A 124 9.88 1.21 27.30
C ASN A 124 8.50 1.48 26.69
N TRP A 125 8.31 1.23 25.40
CA TRP A 125 6.98 1.25 24.79
C TRP A 125 6.15 0.08 25.30
N GLU A 126 6.70 -1.13 25.34
CA GLU A 126 6.00 -2.32 25.81
C GLU A 126 5.61 -2.25 27.29
N GLU A 127 6.41 -1.60 28.14
CA GLU A 127 6.06 -1.37 29.54
C GLU A 127 4.79 -0.52 29.68
N ARG A 128 4.59 0.45 28.78
CA ARG A 128 3.44 1.37 28.80
C ARG A 128 2.21 0.83 28.09
N HIS A 129 2.39 0.02 27.06
CA HIS A 129 1.33 -0.41 26.14
C HIS A 129 1.06 -1.92 26.16
N GLY A 130 1.86 -2.69 26.89
CA GLY A 130 1.90 -4.14 26.80
C GLY A 130 2.86 -4.62 25.70
N ARG A 131 3.18 -5.92 25.71
CA ARG A 131 4.03 -6.54 24.68
C ARG A 131 3.49 -6.24 23.28
N LEU A 132 4.39 -6.00 22.33
CA LEU A 132 4.04 -5.80 20.92
C LEU A 132 3.07 -6.90 20.45
N PRO A 133 1.91 -6.54 19.86
CA PRO A 133 0.98 -7.52 19.35
C PRO A 133 1.65 -8.39 18.28
N SER A 134 1.36 -9.70 18.31
CA SER A 134 1.78 -10.59 17.24
C SER A 134 1.16 -10.16 15.90
N GLY A 135 1.96 -10.17 14.84
CA GLY A 135 1.58 -9.75 13.50
C GLY A 135 1.40 -8.23 13.34
N CYS A 136 1.91 -7.42 14.27
CA CYS A 136 1.79 -5.97 14.13
C CYS A 136 2.76 -5.39 13.08
N LEU A 137 2.41 -4.23 12.55
CA LEU A 137 3.36 -3.30 11.94
C LEU A 137 3.98 -2.45 13.05
N PHE A 138 5.28 -2.56 13.23
CA PHE A 138 6.03 -1.69 14.14
C PHE A 138 6.44 -0.41 13.41
N VAL A 139 6.04 0.76 13.91
CA VAL A 139 6.29 2.05 13.25
C VAL A 139 7.11 2.97 14.13
N VAL A 140 8.20 3.49 13.58
CA VAL A 140 9.06 4.49 14.21
C VAL A 140 8.64 5.87 13.73
N HIS A 141 8.29 6.75 14.66
CA HIS A 141 7.94 8.14 14.37
C HIS A 141 9.07 9.06 14.83
N THR A 142 9.85 9.54 13.87
CA THR A 142 11.02 10.39 14.07
C THR A 142 10.71 11.88 13.89
N GLY A 143 9.64 12.18 13.15
CA GLY A 143 9.23 13.53 12.76
C GLY A 143 9.97 14.06 11.52
N GLN A 144 10.73 13.22 10.81
CA GLN A 144 11.55 13.62 9.66
C GLN A 144 10.70 14.04 8.45
N SER A 145 9.51 13.45 8.29
CA SER A 145 8.57 13.75 7.20
C SER A 145 8.17 15.24 7.08
N LYS A 146 8.31 16.04 8.15
CA LYS A 146 8.08 17.50 8.13
C LYS A 146 9.02 18.25 7.16
N HIS A 147 10.15 17.64 6.79
CA HIS A 147 11.13 18.23 5.88
C HIS A 147 10.80 17.97 4.41
N TRP A 148 9.85 17.10 4.10
CA TRP A 148 9.40 16.85 2.73
C TRP A 148 8.70 18.08 2.12
N PRO A 149 8.92 18.45 0.84
CA PRO A 149 9.77 17.80 -0.16
C PRO A 149 11.20 18.39 -0.27
N ASN A 150 11.72 19.07 0.76
CA ASN A 150 13.08 19.61 0.72
C ASN A 150 14.10 18.48 0.86
N ARG A 151 14.64 17.98 -0.26
CA ARG A 151 15.63 16.89 -0.32
C ARG A 151 16.78 17.08 0.66
N THR A 152 17.44 18.23 0.64
CA THR A 152 18.59 18.50 1.51
C THR A 152 18.23 18.41 2.99
N ALA A 153 17.08 18.99 3.39
CA ALA A 153 16.65 18.93 4.78
C ALA A 153 16.14 17.55 5.19
N TYR A 154 15.45 16.84 4.29
CA TYR A 154 14.84 15.53 4.54
C TYR A 154 15.87 14.41 4.61
N MET A 155 16.86 14.42 3.71
CA MET A 155 17.99 13.49 3.72
C MET A 155 19.10 13.93 4.69
N GLY A 156 18.97 15.13 5.29
CA GLY A 156 19.99 15.75 6.12
C GLY A 156 21.36 15.83 5.44
N ILE A 157 21.37 16.30 4.18
CA ILE A 157 22.59 16.37 3.37
C ILE A 157 23.48 17.49 3.91
N ASP A 158 24.70 17.14 4.33
CA ASP A 158 25.69 18.08 4.83
C ASP A 158 26.49 18.77 3.71
N ALA A 159 27.52 19.55 4.07
CA ALA A 159 28.37 20.25 3.11
C ALA A 159 29.24 19.30 2.26
N ASN A 160 29.45 18.06 2.70
CA ASN A 160 30.21 17.03 1.98
C ASN A 160 29.30 16.14 1.11
N GLY A 161 27.98 16.30 1.20
CA GLY A 161 27.02 15.44 0.51
C GLY A 161 26.63 14.20 1.31
N GLU A 162 27.05 14.08 2.57
CA GLU A 162 26.73 12.96 3.45
C GLU A 162 25.31 13.12 3.99
N LYS A 163 24.57 12.01 4.08
CA LYS A 163 23.17 12.00 4.54
C LYS A 163 23.12 11.72 6.04
N HIS A 164 22.39 12.54 6.78
CA HIS A 164 22.27 12.45 8.24
C HIS A 164 20.80 12.48 8.67
N PHE A 165 20.27 11.36 9.13
CA PHE A 165 18.89 11.26 9.55
C PHE A 165 18.72 10.17 10.64
N PRO A 166 17.62 10.20 11.40
CA PRO A 166 17.32 9.16 12.39
C PRO A 166 17.07 7.81 11.73
N ALA A 167 17.40 6.72 12.42
CA ALA A 167 17.20 5.36 11.91
C ALA A 167 17.03 4.36 13.06
N MET A 168 17.16 3.06 12.80
CA MET A 168 17.14 2.01 13.81
C MET A 168 18.56 1.53 14.11
N THR A 169 18.83 1.10 15.35
CA THR A 169 20.08 0.36 15.62
C THR A 169 19.98 -1.07 15.07
N PRO A 170 21.10 -1.71 14.68
CA PRO A 170 21.12 -3.11 14.25
C PRO A 170 20.50 -4.05 15.30
N GLU A 171 20.76 -3.77 16.58
CA GLU A 171 20.25 -4.57 17.70
C GLU A 171 18.73 -4.46 17.84
N SER A 172 18.17 -3.27 17.60
CA SER A 172 16.72 -3.06 17.67
C SER A 172 16.00 -3.79 16.53
N ALA A 173 16.56 -3.78 15.32
CA ALA A 173 16.04 -4.50 14.17
C ALA A 173 16.13 -6.02 14.38
N SER A 174 17.29 -6.52 14.84
CA SER A 174 17.47 -7.92 15.18
C SER A 174 16.51 -8.37 16.30
N PHE A 175 16.30 -7.54 17.31
CA PHE A 175 15.34 -7.81 18.38
C PHE A 175 13.90 -7.95 17.86
N LEU A 176 13.47 -7.06 16.95
CA LEU A 176 12.16 -7.19 16.31
C LEU A 176 12.03 -8.47 15.47
N ALA A 177 13.10 -8.84 14.76
CA ALA A 177 13.13 -10.02 13.89
C ALA A 177 13.16 -11.35 14.65
N THR A 178 13.82 -11.41 15.81
CA THR A 178 14.09 -12.65 16.52
C THR A 178 13.23 -12.85 17.78
N GLU A 179 12.96 -11.76 18.51
CA GLU A 179 12.28 -11.82 19.81
C GLU A 179 10.82 -11.36 19.74
N ARG A 180 10.40 -10.79 18.61
CA ARG A 180 9.03 -10.33 18.35
C ARG A 180 8.51 -10.95 17.05
N SER A 181 7.20 -10.97 16.90
CA SER A 181 6.53 -11.54 15.72
C SER A 181 5.87 -10.42 14.92
N VAL A 182 6.63 -9.39 14.56
CA VAL A 182 6.14 -8.29 13.72
C VAL A 182 6.04 -8.76 12.27
N PHE A 183 5.10 -8.22 11.51
CA PHE A 183 4.98 -8.52 10.08
C PHE A 183 5.67 -7.48 9.21
N GLY A 184 5.77 -6.24 9.69
CA GLY A 184 6.52 -5.19 9.02
C GLY A 184 7.17 -4.21 9.99
N VAL A 185 8.09 -3.42 9.47
CA VAL A 185 8.68 -2.24 10.10
C VAL A 185 8.38 -1.03 9.24
N GLY A 186 8.01 0.10 9.83
CA GLY A 186 7.76 1.34 9.12
C GLY A 186 8.50 2.52 9.74
N ILE A 187 8.96 3.46 8.93
CA ILE A 187 9.64 4.67 9.39
C ILE A 187 9.34 5.87 8.48
N ASP A 188 9.39 7.08 9.04
CA ASP A 188 9.16 8.35 8.32
C ASP A 188 10.45 9.01 7.78
N THR A 189 11.53 8.23 7.68
CA THR A 189 12.85 8.63 7.16
C THR A 189 13.13 7.95 5.81
N PRO A 190 14.20 8.37 5.09
CA PRO A 190 14.61 7.75 3.85
C PRO A 190 15.06 6.30 3.94
N SER A 191 15.36 5.82 5.15
CA SER A 191 15.81 4.45 5.39
C SER A 191 15.57 4.01 6.84
N VAL A 192 15.32 2.72 7.08
CA VAL A 192 15.40 2.11 8.42
C VAL A 192 16.84 2.01 8.94
N ASP A 193 17.83 2.13 8.07
CA ASP A 193 19.26 2.16 8.43
C ASP A 193 19.83 3.58 8.40
N ALA A 194 20.92 3.79 9.15
CA ALA A 194 21.74 4.99 8.97
C ALA A 194 22.43 4.94 7.58
N ALA A 195 22.74 6.10 7.02
CA ALA A 195 23.10 6.25 5.60
C ALA A 195 24.25 5.37 5.05
N THR A 196 25.11 4.85 5.92
CA THR A 196 26.33 4.10 5.57
C THR A 196 26.27 2.61 5.93
N VAL A 197 25.12 2.13 6.42
CA VAL A 197 24.90 0.74 6.83
C VAL A 197 23.57 0.22 6.28
N ASP A 198 23.39 -1.10 6.30
CA ASP A 198 22.26 -1.85 5.76
C ASP A 198 21.90 -3.05 6.66
N THR A 199 22.37 -3.01 7.91
CA THR A 199 22.22 -4.10 8.89
C THR A 199 20.79 -4.29 9.36
N ALA A 200 20.01 -3.22 9.51
CA ALA A 200 18.61 -3.31 9.91
C ALA A 200 17.79 -3.95 8.79
N HIS A 201 17.99 -3.50 7.54
CA HIS A 201 17.44 -4.10 6.33
C HIS A 201 17.69 -5.60 6.26
N ARG A 202 18.95 -6.04 6.35
CA ARG A 202 19.28 -7.47 6.31
C ARG A 202 18.60 -8.24 7.45
N ALA A 203 18.67 -7.73 8.69
CA ALA A 203 18.12 -8.42 9.85
C ALA A 203 16.61 -8.69 9.74
N VAL A 204 15.82 -7.73 9.25
CA VAL A 204 14.37 -7.91 9.09
C VAL A 204 14.02 -8.67 7.81
N SER A 205 14.78 -8.48 6.74
CA SER A 205 14.57 -9.18 5.46
C SER A 205 14.81 -10.69 5.58
N GLU A 206 15.84 -11.12 6.30
CA GLU A 206 16.10 -12.54 6.59
C GLU A 206 14.93 -13.22 7.34
N ALA A 207 14.17 -12.45 8.11
CA ALA A 207 12.99 -12.91 8.84
C ALA A 207 11.68 -12.82 8.02
N ASN A 208 11.74 -12.44 6.73
CA ASN A 208 10.58 -12.15 5.89
C ASN A 208 9.63 -11.10 6.49
N ILE A 209 10.21 -10.05 7.07
CA ILE A 209 9.53 -8.85 7.55
C ILE A 209 9.70 -7.77 6.47
N PHE A 210 8.61 -7.18 6.01
CA PHE A 210 8.67 -6.10 5.01
C PHE A 210 8.96 -4.76 5.67
N ILE A 211 9.46 -3.80 4.90
CA ILE A 211 9.78 -2.45 5.38
C ILE A 211 8.88 -1.44 4.66
N LEU A 212 8.49 -0.36 5.34
CA LEU A 212 7.84 0.81 4.77
C LEU A 212 8.65 2.06 5.09
N GLU A 213 9.10 2.76 4.06
CA GLU A 213 9.94 3.94 4.24
C GLU A 213 9.23 5.20 3.75
N ASN A 214 9.72 6.36 4.20
CA ASN A 214 9.17 7.67 3.86
C ASN A 214 7.67 7.80 4.22
N LEU A 215 7.25 7.23 5.36
CA LEU A 215 5.88 7.43 5.87
C LEU A 215 5.65 8.90 6.26
N VAL A 216 4.42 9.38 6.12
CA VAL A 216 4.00 10.73 6.53
C VAL A 216 2.76 10.69 7.40
N ARG A 217 2.44 11.81 8.06
CA ARG A 217 1.23 11.95 8.90
C ARG A 217 1.20 10.99 10.09
N LEU A 218 2.37 10.51 10.54
CA LEU A 218 2.49 9.62 11.69
C LEU A 218 2.05 10.27 13.01
N GLU A 219 1.88 11.59 13.06
CA GLU A 219 1.24 12.29 14.18
C GLU A 219 -0.28 12.08 14.26
N GLN A 220 -0.91 11.62 13.17
CA GLN A 220 -2.36 11.43 13.07
C GLN A 220 -2.75 10.02 13.50
N GLY A 221 -3.61 9.93 14.52
CA GLY A 221 -4.18 8.67 15.01
C GLY A 221 -3.57 8.15 16.32
N PRO A 222 -4.37 7.45 17.17
CA PRO A 222 -3.86 6.76 18.35
C PRO A 222 -2.99 5.55 17.99
N SER A 223 -2.32 4.97 18.98
CA SER A 223 -1.65 3.66 18.89
C SER A 223 -2.42 2.70 19.81
N PRO A 224 -2.89 1.50 19.37
CA PRO A 224 -2.76 0.87 18.05
C PRO A 224 -3.97 1.05 17.10
N LEU A 225 -3.73 0.96 15.78
CA LEU A 225 -4.73 1.10 14.70
C LEU A 225 -4.60 0.02 13.62
N PRO A 226 -5.66 -0.34 12.87
CA PRO A 226 -5.57 -1.17 11.68
C PRO A 226 -4.95 -0.39 10.50
N LEU A 227 -3.86 -0.89 9.91
CA LEU A 227 -3.30 -0.40 8.62
C LEU A 227 -3.78 -1.26 7.44
N LYS A 228 -4.06 -0.62 6.31
CA LYS A 228 -4.28 -1.21 4.99
C LYS A 228 -3.17 -0.73 4.03
N LEU A 229 -2.41 -1.68 3.49
CA LEU A 229 -1.47 -1.43 2.42
C LEU A 229 -2.12 -1.77 1.06
N LEU A 230 -1.99 -0.89 0.07
CA LEU A 230 -2.48 -1.09 -1.28
C LEU A 230 -1.35 -0.98 -2.29
N SER A 231 -0.99 -2.08 -2.94
CA SER A 231 -0.51 -2.09 -4.33
C SER A 231 -0.28 -3.51 -4.84
N LYS A 232 -0.18 -3.67 -6.17
CA LYS A 232 0.21 -4.92 -6.82
C LYS A 232 1.10 -4.66 -8.04
N TRP A 233 2.16 -5.46 -8.15
CA TRP A 233 3.13 -5.58 -9.25
C TRP A 233 3.71 -7.00 -9.27
N GLU A 234 4.16 -7.51 -10.42
CA GLU A 234 4.91 -8.77 -10.63
C GLU A 234 5.58 -8.65 -12.00
N GLY A 235 6.88 -8.40 -12.16
CA GLY A 235 7.53 -8.34 -13.47
C GLY A 235 7.85 -9.73 -14.04
N GLU A 236 8.41 -9.78 -15.26
CA GLU A 236 8.98 -11.05 -15.76
C GLU A 236 10.48 -11.13 -15.43
N VAL A 237 10.77 -11.97 -14.45
CA VAL A 237 11.90 -12.93 -14.32
C VAL A 237 13.28 -12.41 -14.75
N ASP A 238 14.06 -11.91 -13.77
CA ASP A 238 15.51 -12.10 -13.82
C ASP A 238 15.84 -13.61 -13.70
N SER A 239 17.11 -14.03 -13.81
CA SER A 239 17.48 -15.45 -13.78
C SER A 239 17.13 -16.21 -12.48
N MET A 240 16.51 -15.55 -11.49
CA MET A 240 16.19 -16.08 -10.16
C MET A 240 14.71 -15.94 -9.76
N GLY A 241 13.90 -15.12 -10.44
CA GLY A 241 12.42 -15.16 -10.40
C GLY A 241 11.75 -14.44 -9.23
N LYS A 242 12.11 -13.17 -8.94
CA LYS A 242 11.56 -12.36 -7.84
C LYS A 242 11.34 -10.87 -8.21
N ASP A 243 10.30 -10.24 -7.63
CA ASP A 243 9.79 -8.89 -7.92
C ASP A 243 9.48 -7.98 -6.69
N GLU A 244 9.56 -6.65 -6.85
CA GLU A 244 9.23 -5.67 -5.80
C GLU A 244 7.94 -4.85 -6.08
N LYS A 245 7.34 -4.23 -5.05
CA LYS A 245 6.07 -3.44 -5.14
C LYS A 245 6.21 -2.04 -4.54
N VAL A 246 5.76 -1.00 -5.26
CA VAL A 246 5.49 0.34 -4.68
C VAL A 246 4.15 0.34 -3.95
N VAL A 247 4.06 0.66 -2.66
CA VAL A 247 2.85 0.52 -1.81
C VAL A 247 2.26 1.85 -1.34
N LEU A 248 0.93 2.00 -1.48
CA LEU A 248 0.12 3.02 -0.82
C LEU A 248 -0.20 2.56 0.62
N CYS A 249 0.19 3.33 1.63
CA CYS A 249 0.06 2.98 3.05
C CYS A 249 -1.07 3.78 3.71
N LEU A 250 -2.10 3.12 4.24
CA LEU A 250 -3.29 3.79 4.76
C LEU A 250 -3.64 3.27 6.15
N ALA A 251 -3.63 4.14 7.17
CA ALA A 251 -4.06 3.79 8.53
C ALA A 251 -5.51 4.16 8.75
N SER A 252 -6.28 3.31 9.42
CA SER A 252 -7.61 3.69 9.91
C SER A 252 -7.49 4.15 11.36
N SER A 253 -7.99 5.35 11.69
CA SER A 253 -8.02 5.87 13.05
C SER A 253 -9.41 5.71 13.69
N SER A 254 -9.48 5.04 14.84
CA SER A 254 -10.69 5.01 15.67
C SER A 254 -10.71 6.23 16.61
N SER A 255 -11.06 7.39 16.07
CA SER A 255 -11.24 8.61 16.89
C SER A 255 -12.70 9.08 16.92
N ILE A 256 -13.65 8.18 17.22
CA ILE A 256 -15.01 8.57 17.62
C ILE A 256 -15.50 7.68 18.77
N LYS A 257 -15.64 8.26 19.97
CA LYS A 257 -16.50 7.71 21.02
C LYS A 257 -17.96 7.79 20.54
N ARG A 258 -18.45 6.76 19.86
CA ARG A 258 -19.87 6.40 19.78
C ARG A 258 -19.99 4.93 19.35
N CYS A 259 -20.13 4.06 20.35
CA CYS A 259 -20.65 2.69 20.25
C CYS A 259 -20.06 1.75 19.17
N GLY A 260 -18.76 1.81 18.86
CA GLY A 260 -18.08 0.80 18.05
C GLY A 260 -17.28 -0.17 18.93
N GLY A 261 -17.53 -1.48 18.79
CA GLY A 261 -16.69 -2.52 19.40
C GLY A 261 -15.28 -2.58 18.77
N PRO A 262 -14.42 -3.53 19.18
CA PRO A 262 -13.11 -3.71 18.56
C PRO A 262 -13.24 -3.98 17.05
N PHE A 263 -12.32 -3.45 16.25
CA PHE A 263 -12.22 -3.79 14.83
C PHE A 263 -12.02 -5.30 14.68
N VAL A 264 -12.85 -5.95 13.86
CA VAL A 264 -12.74 -7.37 13.56
C VAL A 264 -12.25 -7.50 12.11
N PRO A 265 -11.04 -8.06 11.87
CA PRO A 265 -10.57 -8.31 10.52
C PRO A 265 -11.50 -9.29 9.79
N PRO A 266 -11.58 -9.22 8.45
CA PRO A 266 -12.41 -10.14 7.68
C PRO A 266 -11.94 -11.59 7.87
N GLU A 267 -12.88 -12.54 7.88
CA GLU A 267 -12.57 -13.97 7.98
C GLU A 267 -11.80 -14.49 6.75
N LYS A 268 -11.95 -13.83 5.60
CA LYS A 268 -11.29 -14.19 4.34
C LYS A 268 -10.94 -12.94 3.55
N ILE A 269 -9.71 -12.92 3.02
CA ILE A 269 -9.24 -11.94 2.05
C ILE A 269 -9.15 -12.63 0.70
N VAL A 270 -9.60 -11.97 -0.36
CA VAL A 270 -9.51 -12.47 -1.74
C VAL A 270 -8.81 -11.42 -2.58
N ASP A 271 -7.68 -11.79 -3.18
CA ASP A 271 -7.07 -11.00 -4.25
C ASP A 271 -7.87 -11.20 -5.54
N ILE A 272 -8.40 -10.12 -6.09
CA ILE A 272 -9.13 -10.12 -7.37
C ILE A 272 -8.34 -9.47 -8.50
N SER A 273 -7.08 -9.14 -8.24
CA SER A 273 -6.23 -8.42 -9.19
C SER A 273 -5.28 -9.35 -9.94
N TYR A 274 -4.84 -8.91 -11.11
CA TYR A 274 -3.75 -9.53 -11.85
C TYR A 274 -2.42 -8.87 -11.52
N SER A 275 -1.39 -9.68 -11.64
CA SER A 275 0.00 -9.30 -11.56
C SER A 275 0.44 -8.56 -12.84
N PHE A 276 1.38 -7.61 -12.72
CA PHE A 276 1.83 -6.73 -13.80
C PHE A 276 3.16 -7.19 -14.41
N ASN A 277 3.16 -8.23 -15.24
CA ASN A 277 4.35 -8.78 -15.92
C ASN A 277 4.29 -8.53 -17.43
N ASN A 278 5.26 -9.08 -18.16
CA ASN A 278 5.29 -9.02 -19.62
C ASN A 278 4.11 -9.76 -20.30
N ARG A 279 3.36 -10.60 -19.56
CA ARG A 279 2.16 -11.33 -20.02
C ARG A 279 0.88 -10.60 -19.67
N THR A 280 0.97 -9.50 -18.90
CA THR A 280 -0.18 -8.68 -18.61
C THR A 280 -0.79 -8.16 -19.91
N VAL A 281 -2.11 -8.26 -19.99
CA VAL A 281 -2.88 -7.84 -21.16
C VAL A 281 -3.03 -6.32 -21.12
N PHE A 282 -2.59 -5.68 -22.19
CA PHE A 282 -2.73 -4.25 -22.48
C PHE A 282 -3.51 -4.08 -23.79
N TRP A 283 -4.02 -2.87 -24.05
CA TRP A 283 -4.60 -2.54 -25.35
C TRP A 283 -3.54 -2.62 -26.47
N GLU A 284 -3.96 -2.95 -27.70
CA GLU A 284 -3.03 -3.25 -28.82
C GLU A 284 -2.06 -2.10 -29.14
N ASP A 285 -2.50 -0.85 -28.96
CA ASP A 285 -1.72 0.36 -29.27
C ASP A 285 -0.91 0.89 -28.07
N ASP A 286 -1.04 0.27 -26.88
CA ASP A 286 -0.34 0.73 -25.69
C ASP A 286 1.13 0.29 -25.70
N VAL A 287 1.98 1.11 -25.08
CA VAL A 287 3.29 0.64 -24.64
C VAL A 287 3.11 -0.56 -23.70
N LYS A 288 4.05 -1.51 -23.69
CA LYS A 288 3.99 -2.66 -22.77
C LYS A 288 4.65 -2.34 -21.45
N PHE A 289 4.21 -3.01 -20.39
CA PHE A 289 4.94 -3.04 -19.13
C PHE A 289 6.40 -3.42 -19.34
N ARG A 290 7.30 -2.71 -18.67
CA ARG A 290 8.72 -3.03 -18.62
C ARG A 290 9.20 -2.92 -17.18
N LEU A 291 9.77 -3.99 -16.65
CA LEU A 291 10.60 -3.99 -15.45
C LEU A 291 12.05 -4.07 -15.89
N ASN A 292 12.86 -3.13 -15.43
CA ASN A 292 14.31 -3.19 -15.60
C ASN A 292 14.91 -3.39 -14.21
N VAL A 293 15.39 -4.60 -13.96
CA VAL A 293 16.11 -4.93 -12.74
C VAL A 293 17.52 -4.36 -12.83
N THR A 294 17.90 -3.49 -11.90
CA THR A 294 19.23 -2.88 -11.84
C THR A 294 20.02 -3.31 -10.60
N ARG A 295 21.32 -3.52 -10.79
CA ARG A 295 22.33 -3.96 -9.80
C ARG A 295 21.86 -5.07 -8.85
N THR A 296 22.15 -6.31 -9.24
CA THR A 296 22.27 -7.44 -8.33
C THR A 296 23.74 -7.56 -7.87
N GLY A 297 24.00 -7.37 -6.58
CA GLY A 297 25.31 -7.67 -6.00
C GLY A 297 25.53 -9.19 -5.93
N SER A 298 26.70 -9.68 -6.37
CA SER A 298 27.12 -11.06 -6.07
C SER A 298 28.59 -11.13 -5.66
N THR A 299 28.84 -11.39 -4.38
CA THR A 299 29.84 -12.37 -3.91
C THR A 299 29.57 -12.61 -2.43
N THR A 300 28.68 -13.57 -2.12
CA THR A 300 28.48 -14.21 -0.81
C THR A 300 28.23 -13.36 0.45
N GLU A 301 28.41 -12.04 0.46
CA GLU A 301 28.25 -11.20 1.65
C GLU A 301 27.21 -10.07 1.48
N ASP A 302 27.01 -9.47 0.30
CA ASP A 302 26.02 -8.37 0.16
C ASP A 302 25.12 -8.52 -1.08
N TRP A 303 23.84 -8.87 -0.85
CA TRP A 303 22.76 -8.86 -1.84
C TRP A 303 21.95 -7.57 -1.71
N TYR A 304 21.64 -6.96 -2.85
CA TYR A 304 20.82 -5.75 -2.97
C TYR A 304 20.13 -5.80 -4.34
N GLN A 305 18.86 -5.41 -4.43
CA GLN A 305 18.09 -5.31 -5.67
C GLN A 305 17.45 -3.92 -5.76
N ALA A 306 17.56 -3.25 -6.90
CA ALA A 306 16.84 -1.99 -7.14
C ALA A 306 16.31 -1.95 -8.56
N ASP A 307 15.02 -1.64 -8.72
CA ASP A 307 14.37 -1.74 -10.03
C ASP A 307 13.72 -0.43 -10.48
N HIS A 308 13.51 -0.31 -11.78
CA HIS A 308 12.64 0.71 -12.34
C HIS A 308 11.64 0.11 -13.30
N PHE A 309 10.43 0.67 -13.32
CA PHE A 309 9.35 0.20 -14.16
C PHE A 309 8.78 1.29 -15.05
N LEU A 310 8.20 0.84 -16.15
CA LEU A 310 7.28 1.62 -16.97
C LEU A 310 5.93 0.90 -16.98
N LEU A 311 4.87 1.59 -16.53
CA LEU A 311 3.51 1.09 -16.49
C LEU A 311 2.58 1.95 -17.37
N PRO A 312 1.93 1.33 -18.37
CA PRO A 312 0.75 1.90 -19.02
C PRO A 312 -0.46 1.75 -18.08
N MET A 313 -1.22 2.82 -17.85
CA MET A 313 -2.33 2.78 -16.88
C MET A 313 -3.57 2.02 -17.38
N ARG A 314 -3.62 1.62 -18.66
CA ARG A 314 -4.76 0.90 -19.28
C ARG A 314 -4.46 -0.58 -19.52
N GLY A 315 -4.04 -1.31 -18.49
CA GLY A 315 -3.88 -2.77 -18.60
C GLY A 315 -3.89 -3.48 -17.27
N GLY A 316 -3.99 -4.82 -17.33
CA GLY A 316 -4.15 -5.65 -16.14
C GLY A 316 -5.40 -5.30 -15.33
N THR A 317 -5.29 -5.33 -14.00
CA THR A 317 -6.33 -4.82 -13.10
C THR A 317 -6.03 -3.36 -12.76
N TYR A 318 -6.85 -2.45 -13.26
CA TYR A 318 -6.69 -1.01 -13.06
C TYR A 318 -8.03 -0.34 -12.74
N MET A 319 -7.96 0.93 -12.34
CA MET A 319 -9.11 1.79 -12.09
C MET A 319 -9.01 3.01 -12.99
N ASP A 320 -10.06 3.26 -13.78
CA ASP A 320 -10.23 4.55 -14.46
C ASP A 320 -10.71 5.60 -13.47
N ALA A 321 -9.88 6.61 -13.24
CA ALA A 321 -10.29 7.77 -12.46
C ALA A 321 -11.38 8.55 -13.22
N PRO A 322 -12.30 9.26 -12.53
CA PRO A 322 -13.32 10.09 -13.19
C PRO A 322 -12.76 11.08 -14.22
N ILE A 323 -11.56 11.61 -13.98
CA ILE A 323 -10.87 12.48 -14.93
C ILE A 323 -10.58 11.78 -16.26
N HIS A 324 -10.57 10.44 -16.36
CA HIS A 324 -10.21 9.70 -17.59
C HIS A 324 -11.13 10.02 -18.78
N PHE A 325 -12.43 10.27 -18.53
CA PHE A 325 -13.42 10.64 -19.55
C PHE A 325 -14.17 11.95 -19.27
N ALA A 326 -13.94 12.58 -18.11
CA ALA A 326 -14.63 13.80 -17.73
C ALA A 326 -13.64 14.87 -17.24
N PRO A 327 -13.28 15.87 -18.09
CA PRO A 327 -12.36 16.94 -17.73
C PRO A 327 -12.78 17.66 -16.44
N GLY A 328 -11.80 17.92 -15.56
CA GLY A 328 -12.03 18.63 -14.30
C GLY A 328 -12.71 17.80 -13.20
N LYS A 329 -12.90 16.50 -13.41
CA LYS A 329 -13.26 15.55 -12.34
C LYS A 329 -12.01 15.05 -11.61
N TRP A 330 -12.23 14.22 -10.59
CA TRP A 330 -11.16 13.70 -9.74
C TRP A 330 -10.16 12.85 -10.52
N SER A 331 -8.86 13.14 -10.34
CA SER A 331 -7.78 12.17 -10.56
C SER A 331 -7.84 11.04 -9.52
N ALA A 332 -7.09 9.95 -9.73
CA ALA A 332 -7.02 8.85 -8.78
C ALA A 332 -6.62 9.32 -7.36
N SER A 333 -5.67 10.26 -7.26
CA SER A 333 -5.23 10.87 -6.00
C SER A 333 -6.25 11.82 -5.35
N GLN A 334 -7.27 12.25 -6.08
CA GLN A 334 -8.33 13.13 -5.57
C GLN A 334 -9.58 12.37 -5.12
N ILE A 335 -9.70 11.08 -5.43
CA ILE A 335 -10.82 10.27 -4.97
C ILE A 335 -10.66 10.06 -3.45
N PRO A 336 -11.65 10.41 -2.61
CA PRO A 336 -11.57 10.18 -1.16
C PRO A 336 -11.32 8.71 -0.84
N LEU A 337 -10.50 8.42 0.17
CA LEU A 337 -10.13 7.05 0.56
C LEU A 337 -11.33 6.19 0.94
N GLU A 338 -12.34 6.80 1.56
CA GLU A 338 -13.61 6.14 1.90
C GLU A 338 -14.33 5.59 0.67
N ARG A 339 -14.06 6.17 -0.51
CA ARG A 339 -14.59 5.73 -1.81
C ARG A 339 -13.69 4.75 -2.55
N GLN A 340 -12.54 4.37 -1.98
CA GLN A 340 -11.61 3.43 -2.61
C GLN A 340 -11.44 2.14 -1.79
N LEU A 341 -11.45 2.24 -0.47
CA LEU A 341 -10.94 1.15 0.36
C LEU A 341 -11.99 0.18 0.87
N PHE A 342 -13.20 0.67 1.10
CA PHE A 342 -14.19 -0.08 1.84
C PHE A 342 -15.55 0.00 1.15
N LEU A 343 -15.65 -0.56 -0.05
CA LEU A 343 -16.91 -0.54 -0.78
C LEU A 343 -17.65 -1.87 -0.57
N PRO A 344 -18.97 -1.86 -0.36
CA PRO A 344 -19.78 -3.05 -0.61
C PRO A 344 -19.51 -3.50 -2.04
N ILE A 345 -19.17 -4.77 -2.23
CA ILE A 345 -19.02 -5.33 -3.58
C ILE A 345 -20.32 -6.01 -3.97
N VAL A 346 -20.90 -5.57 -5.08
CA VAL A 346 -22.06 -6.18 -5.73
C VAL A 346 -21.54 -6.98 -6.92
N LEU A 347 -21.54 -8.31 -6.79
CA LEU A 347 -21.12 -9.20 -7.86
C LEU A 347 -22.33 -9.58 -8.71
N VAL A 348 -22.38 -9.08 -9.95
CA VAL A 348 -23.41 -9.41 -10.93
C VAL A 348 -22.85 -10.46 -11.88
N ASP A 349 -23.36 -11.69 -11.79
CA ASP A 349 -22.90 -12.80 -12.61
C ASP A 349 -23.59 -12.80 -13.98
N VAL A 350 -22.81 -12.51 -15.02
CA VAL A 350 -23.24 -12.48 -16.42
C VAL A 350 -22.43 -13.46 -17.27
N GLU A 351 -21.81 -14.45 -16.63
CA GLU A 351 -20.90 -15.40 -17.28
C GLU A 351 -21.61 -16.17 -18.42
N ARG A 352 -22.85 -16.60 -18.18
CA ARG A 352 -23.64 -17.31 -19.21
C ARG A 352 -23.87 -16.40 -20.42
N GLN A 353 -24.37 -15.19 -20.19
CA GLN A 353 -24.68 -14.22 -21.23
C GLN A 353 -23.42 -13.83 -22.02
N ALA A 354 -22.31 -13.59 -21.33
CA ALA A 354 -21.02 -13.26 -21.95
C ALA A 354 -20.41 -14.43 -22.73
N SER A 355 -20.72 -15.68 -22.36
CA SER A 355 -20.30 -16.87 -23.11
C SER A 355 -21.10 -17.09 -24.41
N GLU A 356 -22.37 -16.68 -24.42
CA GLU A 356 -23.26 -16.76 -25.59
C GLU A 356 -23.02 -15.58 -26.55
N GLN A 357 -22.75 -14.39 -26.01
CA GLN A 357 -22.46 -13.18 -26.75
C GLN A 357 -21.17 -12.53 -26.25
N ALA A 358 -20.09 -12.66 -27.03
CA ALA A 358 -18.79 -12.13 -26.68
C ALA A 358 -18.79 -10.63 -26.35
N ALA A 359 -19.67 -9.86 -26.98
CA ALA A 359 -19.87 -8.42 -26.79
C ALA A 359 -21.07 -8.10 -25.86
N TYR A 360 -21.40 -9.00 -24.92
CA TYR A 360 -22.46 -8.75 -23.95
C TYR A 360 -22.13 -7.53 -23.09
N GLN A 361 -23.13 -6.68 -22.86
CA GLN A 361 -23.02 -5.49 -22.03
C GLN A 361 -23.91 -5.69 -20.82
N LEU A 362 -23.37 -5.38 -19.63
CA LEU A 362 -24.16 -5.36 -18.40
C LEU A 362 -25.35 -4.39 -18.59
N SER A 363 -26.55 -4.90 -18.40
CA SER A 363 -27.80 -4.16 -18.62
C SER A 363 -28.45 -3.70 -17.31
N VAL A 364 -29.41 -2.80 -17.41
CA VAL A 364 -30.25 -2.42 -16.25
C VAL A 364 -31.04 -3.63 -15.76
N ASP A 365 -31.56 -4.46 -16.66
CA ASP A 365 -32.29 -5.69 -16.31
C ASP A 365 -31.43 -6.66 -15.47
N ASP A 366 -30.13 -6.76 -15.75
CA ASP A 366 -29.20 -7.58 -14.92
C ASP A 366 -29.11 -7.02 -13.49
N LEU A 367 -29.07 -5.70 -13.35
CA LEU A 367 -29.02 -5.03 -12.04
C LEU A 367 -30.33 -5.18 -11.28
N GLU A 368 -31.46 -4.95 -11.94
CA GLU A 368 -32.79 -5.12 -11.36
C GLU A 368 -33.01 -6.56 -10.91
N HIS A 369 -32.61 -7.55 -11.72
CA HIS A 369 -32.68 -8.95 -11.35
C HIS A 369 -31.79 -9.29 -10.15
N TRP A 370 -30.60 -8.69 -10.07
CA TRP A 370 -29.75 -8.83 -8.90
C TRP A 370 -30.42 -8.23 -7.65
N GLU A 371 -31.04 -7.06 -7.77
CA GLU A 371 -31.76 -6.37 -6.68
C GLU A 371 -33.01 -7.14 -6.20
N GLU A 372 -33.73 -7.82 -7.10
CA GLU A 372 -34.85 -8.70 -6.75
C GLU A 372 -34.42 -9.84 -5.82
N GLN A 373 -33.21 -10.36 -6.01
CA GLN A 373 -32.69 -11.49 -5.25
C GLN A 373 -31.98 -11.09 -3.96
N HIS A 374 -31.26 -9.96 -3.97
CA HIS A 374 -30.34 -9.59 -2.89
C HIS A 374 -30.75 -8.29 -2.16
N GLY A 375 -31.81 -7.63 -2.62
CA GLY A 375 -32.20 -6.30 -2.17
C GLY A 375 -31.48 -5.19 -2.94
N ARG A 376 -31.87 -3.94 -2.67
CA ARG A 376 -31.36 -2.76 -3.37
C ARG A 376 -29.83 -2.65 -3.27
N ILE A 377 -29.18 -2.30 -4.38
CA ILE A 377 -27.74 -2.01 -4.46
C ILE A 377 -27.41 -0.90 -3.44
N PRO A 378 -26.47 -1.13 -2.51
CA PRO A 378 -26.09 -0.13 -1.53
C PRO A 378 -25.49 1.12 -2.18
N ASN A 379 -25.76 2.29 -1.59
CA ASN A 379 -25.09 3.52 -1.99
C ASN A 379 -23.57 3.38 -1.82
N GLY A 380 -22.82 3.76 -2.85
CA GLY A 380 -21.36 3.67 -2.85
C GLY A 380 -20.81 2.26 -3.11
N ALA A 381 -21.64 1.27 -3.46
CA ALA A 381 -21.16 -0.06 -3.82
C ALA A 381 -20.26 -0.05 -5.07
N LEU A 382 -19.25 -0.92 -5.08
CA LEU A 382 -18.52 -1.32 -6.27
C LEU A 382 -19.32 -2.43 -6.98
N VAL A 383 -19.90 -2.11 -8.13
CA VAL A 383 -20.59 -3.10 -8.97
C VAL A 383 -19.57 -3.79 -9.86
N VAL A 384 -19.44 -5.11 -9.74
CA VAL A 384 -18.50 -5.95 -10.47
C VAL A 384 -19.27 -6.93 -11.34
N ALA A 385 -19.11 -6.83 -12.66
CA ALA A 385 -19.64 -7.80 -13.61
C ALA A 385 -18.70 -9.01 -13.71
N ARG A 386 -19.14 -10.19 -13.31
CA ARG A 386 -18.41 -11.43 -13.51
C ARG A 386 -18.77 -12.00 -14.88
N THR A 387 -17.87 -11.83 -15.84
CA THR A 387 -18.07 -12.27 -17.24
C THR A 387 -17.50 -13.66 -17.53
N GLY A 388 -16.70 -14.22 -16.62
CA GLY A 388 -16.03 -15.53 -16.82
C GLY A 388 -14.84 -15.51 -17.79
N ARG A 389 -14.49 -14.36 -18.38
CA ARG A 389 -13.36 -14.22 -19.32
C ARG A 389 -12.01 -14.62 -18.72
N SER A 390 -11.86 -14.47 -17.40
CA SER A 390 -10.68 -14.91 -16.65
C SER A 390 -10.41 -16.42 -16.70
N LYS A 391 -11.38 -17.25 -17.12
CA LYS A 391 -11.20 -18.70 -17.28
C LYS A 391 -10.55 -19.10 -18.61
N VAL A 392 -10.42 -18.15 -19.53
CA VAL A 392 -9.99 -18.39 -20.92
C VAL A 392 -8.55 -17.92 -21.15
N THR A 393 -7.93 -17.30 -20.15
CA THR A 393 -6.57 -16.73 -20.17
C THR A 393 -5.51 -17.67 -19.63
#